data_AF-A0A2E8DAL8-F1
#
_entry.id   AF-A0A2E8DAL8-F1
#
_cell.length_a   1.000
_cell.length_b   1.000
_cell.length_c   1.000
_cell.angle_alpha   90.00
_cell.angle_beta   90.00
_cell.angle_gamma   90.00
#
_symmetry.space_group_name_H-M   'P 1'
#
loop_
_entity.id
_entity.type
_entity.pdbx_description
1 polymer ?
#
loop_
_entity_poly.entity_id
_entity_poly.type
_entity_poly.pdbx_seq_one_letter_code
_entity_poly.pdbx_strand_id
1 'polypeptide(L)'
;MDDIARQSVVRSQSSESFLHVLNSPSIQNKLSHEGGRLAQLVSGLPRDELLAEELYLTFFSRFPTDEEKQVALSYVQQADGRQQAAEDLAWSMMNSLEFLFNH
;
A
#
# COMPACT_ATOMS: atom_id res chain seq x y z
N MET A 1 -13.68 6.90 53.79
CA MET A 1 -12.45 7.59 53.38
C MET A 1 -11.43 6.47 53.24
N ASP A 2 -11.26 5.82 52.10
CA ASP A 2 -11.36 6.32 50.73
C ASP A 2 -11.88 5.23 49.77
N ASP A 3 -12.92 5.60 49.03
CA ASP A 3 -13.47 4.91 47.86
C ASP A 3 -13.34 5.92 46.72
N ILE A 4 -12.26 5.82 45.93
CA ILE A 4 -12.05 6.62 44.71
C ILE A 4 -11.41 5.73 43.63
N ALA A 5 -12.25 5.39 42.64
CA ALA A 5 -11.95 5.17 41.21
C ALA A 5 -10.92 4.07 40.85
N ARG A 6 -11.28 2.90 40.28
CA ARG A 6 -11.98 2.69 38.99
C ARG A 6 -11.84 3.89 38.02
N GLN A 7 -10.80 3.90 37.17
CA GLN A 7 -10.97 4.20 35.74
C GLN A 7 -9.69 3.94 34.92
N SER A 8 -9.87 3.10 33.89
CA SER A 8 -9.25 3.11 32.56
C SER A 8 -7.88 3.77 32.35
N VAL A 9 -6.86 2.94 32.11
CA VAL A 9 -5.91 3.20 31.02
C VAL A 9 -5.50 1.86 30.38
N VAL A 10 -6.42 1.24 29.64
CA VAL A 10 -6.01 0.39 28.52
C VAL A 10 -5.51 1.37 27.46
N ARG A 11 -4.21 1.69 27.53
CA ARG A 11 -3.52 2.50 26.52
C ARG A 11 -3.53 1.67 25.24
N SER A 12 -4.44 2.00 24.33
CA SER A 12 -4.42 1.59 22.93
C SER A 12 -3.12 2.09 22.28
N GLN A 13 -2.02 1.35 22.42
CA GLN A 13 -0.76 1.62 21.70
C GLN A 13 -0.66 0.87 20.36
N SER A 14 -1.74 0.25 19.91
CA SER A 14 -1.76 -0.61 18.73
C SER A 14 -1.75 0.16 17.40
N SER A 15 -2.15 1.44 17.36
CA SER A 15 -2.25 2.21 16.11
C SER A 15 -0.96 2.97 15.74
N GLU A 16 -0.28 3.61 16.69
CA GLU A 16 0.92 4.40 16.39
C GLU A 16 2.12 3.52 16.00
N SER A 17 2.26 2.34 16.62
CA SER A 17 3.30 1.38 16.27
C SER A 17 3.12 0.82 14.86
N PHE A 18 1.87 0.62 14.43
CA PHE A 18 1.54 0.15 13.10
C PHE A 18 1.90 1.20 12.03
N LEU A 19 1.55 2.47 12.26
CA LEU A 19 1.94 3.57 11.39
C LEU A 19 3.47 3.75 11.31
N HIS A 20 4.19 3.57 12.42
CA HIS A 20 5.65 3.63 12.40
C HIS A 20 6.27 2.49 11.57
N VAL A 21 5.72 1.28 11.66
CA VAL A 21 6.18 0.14 10.85
C VAL A 21 5.88 0.34 9.36
N LEU A 22 4.70 0.88 9.02
CA LEU A 22 4.33 1.20 7.63
C LEU A 22 5.22 2.29 7.02
N ASN A 23 5.61 3.29 7.80
CA ASN A 23 6.51 4.37 7.37
C ASN A 23 8.00 4.03 7.54
N SER A 24 8.33 2.79 7.91
CA SER A 24 9.73 2.41 8.11
C SER A 24 10.47 2.21 6.77
N PRO A 25 11.74 2.65 6.66
CA PRO A 25 12.57 2.43 5.47
C PRO A 25 12.65 0.97 5.02
N SER A 26 12.47 0.04 5.96
CA SER A 26 12.45 -1.39 5.71
C SER A 26 11.35 -1.85 4.76
N ILE A 27 10.18 -1.19 4.73
CA ILE A 27 9.11 -1.54 3.79
C ILE A 27 9.41 -0.94 2.42
N GLN A 28 9.87 0.32 2.37
CA GLN A 28 10.29 0.95 1.12
C GLN A 28 11.36 0.10 0.40
N ASN A 29 12.37 -0.36 1.14
CA ASN A 29 13.44 -1.20 0.60
C ASN A 29 12.95 -2.56 0.07
N LYS A 30 11.82 -3.08 0.57
CA LYS A 30 11.21 -4.30 0.04
C LYS A 30 10.42 -4.05 -1.24
N LEU A 31 9.77 -2.88 -1.35
CA LEU A 31 9.04 -2.48 -2.55
C LEU A 31 10.03 -2.17 -3.69
N SER A 32 11.12 -1.46 -3.40
CA SER A 32 12.13 -1.06 -4.39
C SER A 32 13.22 -2.10 -4.65
N HIS A 33 13.09 -3.30 -4.09
CA HIS A 33 14.08 -4.35 -4.27
C HIS A 33 14.09 -4.82 -5.74
N GLU A 34 15.24 -4.78 -6.41
CA GLU A 34 15.38 -5.13 -7.84
C GLU A 34 14.95 -6.58 -8.16
N GLY A 35 15.09 -7.49 -7.20
CA GLY A 35 14.58 -8.87 -7.27
C GLY A 35 13.20 -9.08 -6.61
N GLY A 36 12.55 -8.01 -6.19
CA GLY A 36 11.28 -8.04 -5.46
C GLY A 36 10.09 -8.37 -6.36
N ARG A 37 8.94 -8.61 -5.72
CA ARG A 37 7.71 -8.95 -6.44
C ARG A 37 7.31 -7.84 -7.42
N LEU A 38 7.45 -6.56 -7.07
CA LEU A 38 7.13 -5.44 -7.96
C LEU A 38 7.99 -5.43 -9.23
N ALA A 39 9.31 -5.60 -9.09
CA ALA A 39 10.21 -5.68 -10.25
C ALA A 39 9.86 -6.88 -11.16
N GLN A 40 9.46 -8.02 -10.58
CA GLN A 40 8.96 -9.18 -11.34
C GLN A 40 7.64 -8.88 -12.06
N LEU A 41 6.72 -8.17 -11.42
CA LEU A 41 5.45 -7.78 -12.04
C LEU A 41 5.65 -6.81 -13.21
N VAL A 42 6.50 -5.79 -13.02
CA VAL A 42 6.80 -4.79 -14.06
C VAL A 42 7.48 -5.42 -15.27
N SER A 43 8.41 -6.36 -15.05
CA SER A 43 9.09 -7.07 -16.14
C SER A 43 8.22 -8.16 -16.79
N GLY A 44 7.36 -8.83 -16.04
CA GLY A 44 6.50 -9.91 -16.52
C GLY A 44 5.21 -9.47 -17.20
N LEU A 45 4.71 -8.28 -16.90
CA LEU A 45 3.46 -7.74 -17.47
C LEU A 45 3.78 -6.57 -18.39
N PRO A 46 3.84 -6.72 -19.72
CA PRO A 46 4.24 -5.66 -20.64
C PRO A 46 3.19 -4.56 -20.84
N ARG A 47 1.94 -4.80 -20.42
CA ARG A 47 0.83 -3.84 -20.55
C ARG A 47 0.55 -3.16 -19.21
N ASP A 48 0.38 -1.85 -19.22
CA ASP A 48 0.13 -1.05 -18.03
C ASP A 48 -1.21 -1.40 -17.39
N GLU A 49 -2.20 -1.77 -18.19
CA GLU A 49 -3.52 -2.20 -17.70
C GLU A 49 -3.42 -3.46 -16.85
N LEU A 50 -2.59 -4.41 -17.29
CA LEU A 50 -2.36 -5.65 -16.55
C LEU A 50 -1.55 -5.40 -15.29
N LEU A 51 -0.57 -4.51 -15.36
CA LEU A 51 0.23 -4.11 -14.19
C LEU A 51 -0.66 -3.49 -13.12
N ALA A 52 -1.54 -2.55 -13.50
CA ALA A 52 -2.50 -1.95 -12.59
C ALA A 52 -3.43 -3.02 -11.97
N GLU A 53 -4.02 -3.89 -12.78
CA GLU A 53 -4.89 -4.97 -12.27
C GLU A 53 -4.18 -5.88 -11.27
N GLU A 54 -2.95 -6.30 -11.58
CA GLU A 54 -2.19 -7.20 -10.71
C GLU A 54 -1.75 -6.52 -9.40
N LEU A 55 -1.47 -5.21 -9.43
CA LEU A 55 -1.22 -4.44 -8.21
C LEU A 55 -2.47 -4.42 -7.31
N TYR A 56 -3.64 -4.13 -7.87
CA TYR A 56 -4.90 -4.14 -7.10
C TYR A 56 -5.23 -5.54 -6.56
N LEU A 57 -5.02 -6.60 -7.34
CA LEU A 57 -5.16 -7.97 -6.85
C LEU A 57 -4.17 -8.29 -5.73
N THR A 58 -2.93 -7.78 -5.83
CA THR A 58 -1.88 -8.01 -4.84
C THR A 58 -2.16 -7.31 -3.51
N PHE A 59 -2.62 -6.06 -3.53
CA PHE A 59 -2.77 -5.25 -2.33
C PHE A 59 -4.20 -5.26 -1.75
N PHE A 60 -5.23 -5.42 -2.60
CA PHE A 60 -6.63 -5.36 -2.19
C PHE A 60 -7.43 -6.65 -2.46
N SER A 61 -6.81 -7.68 -3.06
CA SER A 61 -7.48 -8.95 -3.40
C SER A 61 -8.76 -8.80 -4.24
N ARG A 62 -8.84 -7.72 -5.03
CA ARG A 62 -9.95 -7.42 -5.96
C ARG A 62 -9.42 -6.76 -7.22
N PHE A 63 -10.22 -6.79 -8.27
CA PHE A 63 -9.96 -5.96 -9.45
C PHE A 63 -10.20 -4.48 -9.15
N PRO A 64 -9.47 -3.56 -9.80
CA PRO A 64 -9.76 -2.14 -9.74
C PRO A 64 -11.13 -1.87 -10.37
N THR A 65 -11.82 -0.84 -9.88
CA THR A 65 -12.95 -0.23 -10.59
C THR A 65 -12.44 0.51 -11.84
N ASP A 66 -13.33 0.88 -12.76
CA ASP A 66 -12.95 1.60 -13.98
C ASP A 66 -12.27 2.95 -13.68
N GLU A 67 -12.73 3.66 -12.64
CA GLU A 67 -12.15 4.93 -12.21
C GLU A 67 -10.74 4.75 -11.63
N GLU A 68 -10.58 3.78 -10.72
CA GLU A 68 -9.29 3.42 -10.13
C GLU A 68 -8.27 3.00 -11.19
N LYS A 69 -8.72 2.18 -12.15
CA LYS A 69 -7.89 1.73 -13.26
C LYS A 69 -7.42 2.90 -14.11
N GLN A 70 -8.31 3.85 -14.42
CA GLN A 70 -7.94 5.05 -15.18
C GLN A 70 -6.92 5.92 -14.42
N VAL A 71 -7.11 6.11 -13.11
CA VAL A 71 -6.16 6.87 -12.27
C VAL A 71 -4.80 6.19 -12.24
N ALA A 72 -4.75 4.87 -12.00
CA ALA A 72 -3.51 4.12 -11.96
C ALA A 72 -2.78 4.13 -13.32
N LEU A 73 -3.51 3.97 -14.43
CA LEU A 73 -2.93 4.02 -15.78
C LEU A 73 -2.37 5.40 -16.12
N SER A 74 -3.14 6.44 -15.82
CA SER A 74 -2.73 7.82 -16.04
C SER A 74 -1.45 8.13 -15.26
N TYR A 75 -1.34 7.62 -14.03
CA TYR A 75 -0.13 7.77 -13.22
C TYR A 75 1.08 7.04 -13.83
N VAL A 76 0.93 5.77 -14.22
CA VAL A 76 2.01 4.99 -14.85
C VAL A 76 2.52 5.65 -16.14
N GLN A 77 1.63 6.25 -16.94
CA GLN A 77 1.98 6.93 -18.19
C GLN A 77 2.69 8.27 -17.97
N GLN A 78 2.44 8.96 -16.85
CA GLN A 78 3.04 10.24 -16.52
C GLN A 78 4.37 10.11 -15.77
N ALA A 79 4.64 8.94 -15.19
CA ALA A 79 5.85 8.71 -14.42
C ALA A 79 7.10 8.58 -15.31
N ASP A 80 8.25 8.98 -14.76
CA ASP A 80 9.56 8.88 -15.44
C ASP A 80 10.03 7.43 -15.66
N GLY A 81 9.37 6.47 -15.01
CA GLY A 81 9.69 5.06 -15.13
C GLY A 81 8.58 4.16 -14.61
N ARG A 82 8.34 3.08 -15.36
CA ARG A 82 7.29 2.10 -15.06
C ARG A 82 7.49 1.38 -13.72
N GLN A 83 8.75 1.13 -13.37
CA GLN A 83 9.10 0.53 -12.09
C GLN A 83 8.82 1.50 -10.94
N GLN A 84 9.28 2.74 -11.04
CA GLN A 84 9.02 3.79 -10.05
C GLN A 84 7.51 3.98 -9.85
N ALA A 85 6.74 4.03 -10.94
CA ALA A 85 5.29 4.14 -10.86
C ALA A 85 4.63 2.98 -10.10
N ALA A 86 5.09 1.74 -10.32
CA ALA A 86 4.57 0.57 -9.62
C ALA A 86 4.93 0.59 -8.12
N GLU A 87 6.13 1.05 -7.77
CA GLU A 87 6.57 1.23 -6.39
C GLU A 87 5.77 2.31 -5.66
N ASP A 88 5.53 3.45 -6.31
CA ASP A 88 4.77 4.56 -5.76
C ASP A 88 3.28 4.19 -5.60
N LEU A 89 2.69 3.49 -6.58
CA LEU A 89 1.34 2.96 -6.48
C LEU A 89 1.23 1.95 -5.33
N ALA A 90 2.16 1.02 -5.21
CA ALA A 90 2.20 0.08 -4.10
C ALA A 90 2.31 0.80 -2.75
N TRP A 91 3.16 1.82 -2.66
CA TRP A 91 3.30 2.63 -1.46
C TRP A 91 2.00 3.38 -1.13
N SER A 92 1.34 3.96 -2.13
CA SER A 92 0.03 4.61 -1.97
C SER A 92 -1.05 3.62 -1.51
N MET A 93 -1.10 2.42 -2.09
CA MET A 93 -2.07 1.38 -1.75
C MET A 93 -1.92 0.91 -0.30
N MET A 94 -0.69 0.72 0.18
CA MET A 94 -0.43 0.36 1.59
C MET A 94 -0.80 1.49 2.57
N ASN A 95 -0.68 2.75 2.15
CA ASN A 95 -1.00 3.92 2.96
C ASN A 95 -2.45 4.39 2.81
N SER A 96 -3.23 3.76 1.92
CA SER A 96 -4.61 4.17 1.68
C SER A 96 -5.52 3.74 2.84
N LEU A 97 -6.53 4.56 3.13
CA LEU A 97 -7.54 4.25 4.14
C LEU A 97 -8.37 3.00 3.77
N GLU A 98 -8.40 2.58 2.49
CA GLU A 98 -9.02 1.30 2.09
C GLU A 98 -8.29 0.09 2.68
N PHE A 99 -6.96 0.13 2.82
CA PHE A 99 -6.21 -0.96 3.49
C PHE A 99 -6.49 -1.01 4.99
N LEU A 100 -6.81 0.14 5.60
CA LEU A 100 -7.01 0.28 7.05
C LEU A 100 -8.45 -0.03 7.52
N PHE A 101 -9.45 0.08 6.64
CA PHE A 101 -10.86 -0.07 7.02
C PHE A 101 -11.60 -1.21 6.32
N ASN A 102 -11.03 -1.86 5.30
CA ASN A 102 -11.66 -2.97 4.58
C ASN A 102 -11.03 -4.35 4.88
N HIS A 103 -10.17 -4.46 5.90
CA HIS A 103 -9.69 -5.71 6.50
C HIS A 103 -9.63 -5.61 8.03
#